data_AF-A0A485AIF4-F1
#
_entry.id   AF-A0A485AIF4-F1
#
_cell.length_a   1.000
_cell.length_b   1.000
_cell.length_c   1.000
_cell.angle_alpha   90.00
_cell.angle_beta   90.00
_cell.angle_gamma   90.00
#
_symmetry.space_group_name_H-M   'P 1'
#
loop_
_entity.id
_entity.type
_entity.pdbx_description
1 polymer ?
#
loop_
_entity_poly.entity_id
_entity_poly.type
_entity_poly.pdbx_seq_one_letter_code
_entity_poly.pdbx_strand_id
1 'polypeptide(L)'
;MREDVSELYRRYRLQARPRSGGKMIFHGVDGFDVYNPTAPFHVAGRWYLAARVEMRDSERSRVLFFAWDGGHHATLQPDLPEFILQDPFVAEIDGRLLFGGVEVEYAPDGVPLRWRTRFYIGHTVSTLRLLATGPWGMKDIRLVSLPDGRILVFTRPQGEVGGRGR
;
A
#
# COMPACT_ATOMS: atom_id res chain seq x y z
N MET A 1 8.82 -18.61 24.20
CA MET A 1 8.12 -17.56 24.97
C MET A 1 8.08 -16.32 24.08
N ARG A 2 6.91 -15.83 23.67
CA ARG A 2 6.84 -14.58 22.91
C ARG A 2 7.19 -13.45 23.88
N GLU A 3 8.21 -12.66 23.57
CA GLU A 3 8.50 -11.44 24.35
C GLU A 3 7.29 -10.51 24.30
N ASP A 4 7.00 -9.83 25.41
CA ASP A 4 5.93 -8.84 25.47
C ASP A 4 6.22 -7.67 24.52
N VAL A 5 5.24 -7.32 23.67
CA VAL A 5 5.41 -6.26 22.66
C VAL A 5 5.72 -4.90 23.30
N SER A 6 5.15 -4.62 24.49
CA SER A 6 5.41 -3.37 25.21
C SER A 6 6.86 -3.31 25.70
N GLU A 7 7.40 -4.43 26.15
CA GLU A 7 8.79 -4.54 26.57
C GLU A 7 9.77 -4.44 25.40
N LEU A 8 9.47 -5.09 24.28
CA LEU A 8 10.22 -4.93 23.02
C LEU A 8 10.25 -3.47 22.56
N TYR A 9 9.10 -2.79 22.58
CA TYR A 9 8.98 -1.39 22.21
C TYR A 9 9.77 -0.47 23.15
N ARG A 10 9.73 -0.73 24.46
CA ARG A 10 10.52 0.00 25.46
C ARG A 10 12.02 -0.13 25.17
N ARG A 11 12.51 -1.36 24.94
CA ARG A 11 13.92 -1.63 24.63
C ARG A 11 14.35 -0.91 23.35
N TYR A 12 13.52 -0.93 22.30
CA TYR A 12 13.77 -0.19 21.07
C TYR A 12 13.93 1.32 21.32
N ARG A 13 13.03 1.93 22.11
CA ARG A 13 13.10 3.36 22.43
C ARG A 13 14.36 3.75 23.21
N LEU A 14 14.86 2.88 24.08
CA LEU A 14 16.09 3.11 24.83
C LEU A 14 17.35 3.04 23.96
N GLN A 15 17.29 2.33 22.82
CA GLN A 15 18.39 2.19 21.87
C GLN A 15 18.27 3.10 20.65
N ALA A 16 17.27 3.98 20.62
CA ALA A 16 16.99 4.84 19.47
C ALA A 16 18.16 5.81 19.23
N ARG A 17 18.80 5.68 18.07
CA ARG A 17 19.81 6.63 17.59
C ARG A 17 19.14 7.81 16.89
N PRO A 18 19.75 9.00 16.90
CA PRO A 18 19.28 10.11 16.08
C PRO A 18 19.20 9.68 14.62
N ARG A 19 18.05 9.90 13.98
CA ARG A 19 17.86 9.68 12.55
C ARG A 19 17.51 11.01 11.92
N SER A 20 18.07 11.30 10.74
CA SER A 20 17.45 12.29 9.87
C SER A 20 16.11 11.71 9.40
N GLY A 21 15.04 12.44 9.67
CA GLY A 21 13.68 12.03 9.35
C GLY A 21 12.85 13.26 9.02
N GLY A 22 11.99 13.13 8.01
CA GLY A 22 11.09 14.17 7.56
C GLY A 22 9.78 13.56 7.08
N LYS A 23 8.74 14.38 7.04
CA LYS A 23 7.49 13.99 6.36
C LYS A 23 7.67 14.20 4.86
N MET A 24 7.05 13.32 4.07
CA MET A 24 6.93 13.53 2.64
C MET A 24 6.01 14.72 2.34
N ILE A 25 6.35 15.47 1.30
CA ILE A 25 5.55 16.56 0.75
C ILE A 25 4.96 16.09 -0.57
N PHE A 26 3.63 15.99 -0.62
CA PHE A 26 2.89 15.58 -1.82
C PHE A 26 2.30 16.81 -2.51
N HIS A 27 2.51 16.93 -3.82
CA HIS A 27 2.03 18.05 -4.64
C HIS A 27 0.86 17.62 -5.54
N GLY A 28 -0.09 18.53 -5.77
CA GLY A 28 -1.23 18.33 -6.69
C GLY A 28 -2.45 17.65 -6.06
N VAL A 29 -2.55 17.64 -4.72
CA VAL A 29 -3.59 16.95 -3.94
C VAL A 29 -4.12 17.83 -2.81
N ASP A 30 -4.24 19.13 -3.06
CA ASP A 30 -4.69 20.12 -2.08
C ASP A 30 -6.05 19.74 -1.48
N GLY A 31 -6.16 19.84 -0.15
CA GLY A 31 -7.37 19.46 0.59
C GLY A 31 -7.48 17.97 0.93
N PHE A 32 -6.52 17.14 0.52
CA PHE A 32 -6.49 15.71 0.83
C PHE A 32 -5.28 15.36 1.70
N ASP A 33 -5.48 14.38 2.58
CA ASP A 33 -4.40 13.70 3.24
C ASP A 33 -3.79 12.64 2.33
N VAL A 34 -2.46 12.49 2.42
CA VAL A 34 -1.73 11.43 1.74
C VAL A 34 -0.94 10.63 2.75
N TYR A 35 -1.22 9.34 2.82
CA TYR A 35 -0.60 8.43 3.78
C TYR A 35 -0.58 6.99 3.27
N ASN A 36 0.00 6.08 4.06
CA ASN A 36 0.23 4.68 3.70
C ASN A 36 0.78 4.50 2.27
N PRO A 37 1.89 5.17 1.89
CA PRO A 37 2.47 5.00 0.57
C PRO A 37 3.10 3.61 0.44
N THR A 38 3.27 3.18 -0.80
CA THR A 38 4.15 2.07 -1.15
C THR A 38 5.59 2.40 -0.77
N ALA A 39 6.47 1.40 -0.76
CA ALA A 39 7.89 1.67 -1.00
C ALA A 39 8.06 2.37 -2.38
N PRO A 40 9.07 3.22 -2.57
CA PRO A 40 9.40 3.73 -3.89
C PRO A 40 9.66 2.59 -4.87
N PHE A 41 9.18 2.72 -6.11
CA PHE A 41 9.41 1.75 -7.15
C PHE A 41 9.79 2.42 -8.47
N HIS A 42 10.64 1.76 -9.24
CA HIS A 42 11.13 2.26 -10.51
C HIS A 42 10.46 1.51 -11.66
N VAL A 43 9.83 2.21 -12.58
CA VAL A 43 9.18 1.62 -13.75
C VAL A 43 9.23 2.60 -14.92
N ALA A 44 9.47 2.08 -16.14
CA ALA A 44 9.59 2.90 -17.35
C ALA A 44 10.58 4.07 -17.23
N GLY A 45 11.71 3.87 -16.52
CA GLY A 45 12.77 4.88 -16.39
C GLY A 45 12.49 5.99 -15.36
N ARG A 46 11.45 5.85 -14.52
CA ARG A 46 11.10 6.86 -13.51
C ARG A 46 10.75 6.22 -12.18
N TRP A 47 11.06 6.94 -11.10
CA TRP A 47 10.69 6.59 -9.74
C TRP A 47 9.30 7.09 -9.38
N TYR A 48 8.53 6.22 -8.74
CA TYR A 48 7.16 6.50 -8.31
C TYR A 48 6.91 6.09 -6.86
N LEU A 49 5.88 6.71 -6.30
CA LEU A 49 5.15 6.27 -5.11
C LEU A 49 3.68 6.11 -5.50
N ALA A 50 3.02 5.08 -4.98
CA ALA A 50 1.56 5.05 -4.93
C ALA A 50 1.13 5.28 -3.49
N ALA A 51 0.10 6.08 -3.25
CA ALA A 51 -0.31 6.42 -1.89
C ALA A 51 -1.83 6.52 -1.75
N ARG A 52 -2.34 6.23 -0.55
CA ARG A 52 -3.74 6.47 -0.19
C ARG A 52 -3.97 7.97 -0.08
N VAL A 53 -4.96 8.47 -0.80
CA VAL A 53 -5.38 9.87 -0.84
C VAL A 53 -6.84 9.95 -0.44
N GLU A 54 -7.15 10.78 0.56
CA GLU A 54 -8.45 10.80 1.22
C GLU A 54 -8.71 12.13 1.93
N MET A 55 -9.96 12.55 2.03
CA MET A 55 -10.32 13.70 2.86
C MET A 55 -10.25 13.32 4.33
N ARG A 56 -9.76 14.21 5.19
CA ARG A 56 -9.57 13.97 6.64
C ARG A 56 -10.77 13.31 7.34
N ASP A 57 -11.99 13.70 6.96
CA ASP A 57 -13.24 13.29 7.61
C ASP A 57 -14.03 12.26 6.78
N SER A 58 -13.37 11.48 5.92
CA SER A 58 -13.97 10.48 5.04
C SER A 58 -13.15 9.20 5.03
N GLU A 59 -13.80 8.04 4.92
CA GLU A 59 -13.14 6.74 4.69
C GLU A 59 -13.11 6.34 3.19
N ARG A 60 -13.60 7.23 2.32
CA ARG A 60 -13.56 7.04 0.86
C ARG A 60 -12.21 7.48 0.33
N SER A 61 -11.30 6.53 0.18
CA SER A 61 -9.97 6.76 -0.36
C SER A 61 -9.85 6.43 -1.85
N ARG A 62 -8.80 6.97 -2.45
CA ARG A 62 -8.27 6.52 -3.74
C ARG A 62 -6.77 6.26 -3.59
N VAL A 63 -6.23 5.42 -4.44
CA VAL A 63 -4.79 5.34 -4.65
C VAL A 63 -4.44 6.15 -5.89
N LEU A 64 -3.54 7.11 -5.69
CA LEU A 64 -2.95 7.93 -6.76
C LEU A 64 -1.45 7.65 -6.88
N PHE A 65 -0.88 7.96 -8.05
CA PHE A 65 0.53 7.77 -8.34
C PHE A 65 1.25 9.11 -8.43
N PHE A 66 2.44 9.16 -7.83
CA PHE A 66 3.27 10.34 -7.73
C PHE A 66 4.65 10.03 -8.26
N ALA A 67 5.22 10.95 -9.05
CA ALA A 67 6.63 10.90 -9.39
C ALA A 67 7.45 11.32 -8.17
N TRP A 68 8.41 10.50 -7.76
CA TRP A 68 9.27 10.76 -6.61
C TRP A 68 10.61 11.35 -7.05
N ASP A 69 11.09 12.36 -6.32
CA ASP A 69 12.34 13.06 -6.60
C ASP A 69 13.60 12.37 -6.04
N GLY A 70 13.43 11.26 -5.31
CA GLY A 70 14.53 10.60 -4.59
C GLY A 70 14.79 11.15 -3.18
N GLY A 71 14.06 12.19 -2.78
CA GLY A 71 14.14 12.87 -1.50
C GLY A 71 12.77 12.92 -0.80
N HIS A 72 12.32 14.12 -0.44
CA HIS A 72 11.11 14.32 0.35
C HIS A 72 9.90 14.79 -0.46
N HIS A 73 10.01 14.90 -1.79
CA HIS A 73 8.94 15.45 -2.62
C HIS A 73 8.38 14.41 -3.58
N ALA A 74 7.05 14.39 -3.69
CA ALA A 74 6.35 13.53 -4.62
C ALA A 74 5.24 14.33 -5.33
N THR A 75 5.24 14.31 -6.66
CA THR A 75 4.32 15.12 -7.47
C THR A 75 3.30 14.25 -8.18
N LEU A 76 2.00 14.55 -7.98
CA LEU A 76 0.90 13.81 -8.60
C LEU A 76 1.11 13.72 -10.12
N GLN A 77 0.82 12.54 -10.68
CA GLN A 77 0.82 12.32 -12.12
C GLN A 77 -0.63 12.13 -12.58
N PRO A 78 -1.31 13.20 -13.03
CA PRO A 78 -2.76 13.18 -13.27
C PRO A 78 -3.16 12.28 -14.46
N ASP A 79 -2.24 12.00 -15.38
CA ASP A 79 -2.48 11.14 -16.54
C ASP A 79 -2.37 9.63 -16.20
N LEU A 80 -1.99 9.28 -14.97
CA LEU A 80 -1.93 7.89 -14.51
C LEU A 80 -3.28 7.43 -13.94
N PRO A 81 -3.61 6.14 -14.04
CA PRO A 81 -4.87 5.61 -13.53
C PRO A 81 -5.01 5.84 -12.01
N GLU A 82 -6.23 6.17 -11.58
CA GLU A 82 -6.63 6.13 -10.17
C GLU A 82 -7.28 4.78 -9.83
N PHE A 83 -7.14 4.34 -8.58
CA PHE A 83 -7.78 3.12 -8.10
C PHE A 83 -8.61 3.41 -6.85
N ILE A 84 -9.85 2.93 -6.81
CA ILE A 84 -10.69 2.97 -5.60
C ILE A 84 -10.25 1.85 -4.65
N LEU A 85 -9.11 2.06 -4.01
CA LEU A 85 -8.44 1.14 -3.11
C LEU A 85 -7.86 1.89 -1.90
N GLN A 86 -7.52 1.13 -0.86
CA GLN A 86 -6.74 1.53 0.31
C GLN A 86 -5.38 0.82 0.33
N ASP A 87 -4.45 1.36 1.13
CA ASP A 87 -3.19 0.71 1.52
C ASP A 87 -2.41 0.04 0.37
N PRO A 88 -1.95 0.83 -0.62
CA PRO A 88 -1.28 0.30 -1.78
C PRO A 88 0.03 -0.41 -1.45
N PHE A 89 0.36 -1.41 -2.26
CA PHE A 89 1.65 -2.09 -2.24
C PHE A 89 2.09 -2.44 -3.66
N VAL A 90 3.39 -2.67 -3.82
CA VAL A 90 3.99 -3.10 -5.08
C VAL A 90 4.93 -4.26 -4.87
N ALA A 91 5.12 -5.06 -5.91
CA ALA A 91 6.16 -6.07 -6.02
C ALA A 91 6.59 -6.19 -7.48
N GLU A 92 7.74 -6.81 -7.72
CA GLU A 92 8.16 -7.21 -9.07
C GLU A 92 8.00 -8.73 -9.22
N ILE A 93 7.22 -9.13 -10.23
CA ILE A 93 6.97 -10.53 -10.56
C ILE A 93 7.31 -10.76 -12.03
N ASP A 94 8.34 -11.56 -12.31
CA ASP A 94 8.86 -11.83 -13.65
C ASP A 94 9.10 -10.55 -14.49
N GLY A 95 9.78 -9.56 -13.91
CA GLY A 95 10.07 -8.29 -14.57
C GLY A 95 8.84 -7.40 -14.83
N ARG A 96 7.68 -7.73 -14.26
CA ARG A 96 6.44 -6.95 -14.35
C ARG A 96 6.10 -6.32 -13.01
N LEU A 97 5.55 -5.12 -13.07
CA LEU A 97 4.99 -4.45 -11.90
C LEU A 97 3.72 -5.16 -11.47
N LEU A 98 3.74 -5.73 -10.27
CA LEU A 98 2.55 -6.10 -9.53
C LEU A 98 2.18 -4.92 -8.63
N PHE A 99 0.96 -4.41 -8.77
CA PHE A 99 0.37 -3.41 -7.90
C PHE A 99 -0.83 -4.01 -7.18
N GLY A 100 -1.05 -3.66 -5.93
CA GLY A 100 -2.25 -4.07 -5.23
C GLY A 100 -2.67 -3.10 -4.16
N GLY A 101 -3.88 -3.32 -3.66
CA GLY A 101 -4.48 -2.52 -2.60
C GLY A 101 -5.74 -3.22 -2.07
N VAL A 102 -6.37 -2.61 -1.08
CA VAL A 102 -7.57 -3.14 -0.42
C VAL A 102 -8.80 -2.46 -0.99
N GLU A 103 -9.67 -3.23 -1.62
CA GLU A 103 -11.02 -2.79 -2.00
C GLU A 103 -11.92 -2.88 -0.77
N VAL A 104 -12.72 -1.85 -0.55
CA VAL A 104 -13.71 -1.77 0.52
C VAL A 104 -15.08 -1.55 -0.10
N GLU A 105 -16.03 -2.43 0.23
CA GLU A 105 -17.44 -2.21 -0.07
C GLU A 105 -18.11 -1.55 1.14
N TYR A 106 -18.91 -0.51 0.87
CA TYR A 106 -19.62 0.26 1.89
C TYR A 106 -21.12 0.03 1.77
N ALA A 107 -21.80 0.04 2.90
CA ALA A 107 -23.26 0.12 2.96
C ALA A 107 -23.75 1.50 2.45
N PRO A 108 -25.05 1.64 2.14
CA PRO A 108 -25.61 2.93 1.69
C PRO A 108 -25.36 4.09 2.67
N ASP A 109 -25.25 3.80 3.97
CA ASP A 109 -24.94 4.75 5.04
C ASP A 109 -23.45 5.07 5.18
N GLY A 110 -22.59 4.45 4.36
CA GLY A 110 -21.14 4.68 4.36
C GLY A 110 -20.35 3.79 5.32
N VAL A 111 -20.98 2.84 6.02
CA VAL A 111 -20.27 1.91 6.89
C VAL A 111 -19.56 0.82 6.07
N PRO A 112 -18.26 0.51 6.29
CA PRO A 112 -17.59 -0.59 5.63
C PRO A 112 -18.27 -1.94 5.91
N LEU A 113 -18.69 -2.65 4.86
CA LEU A 113 -19.32 -3.96 4.93
C LEU A 113 -18.31 -5.10 4.88
N ARG A 114 -17.38 -5.02 3.93
CA ARG A 114 -16.36 -6.05 3.70
C ARG A 114 -15.21 -5.49 2.86
N TRP A 115 -14.06 -6.14 2.96
CA TRP A 115 -12.86 -5.76 2.22
C TRP A 115 -12.16 -6.99 1.63
N ARG A 116 -11.38 -6.77 0.58
CA ARG A 116 -10.49 -7.79 0.00
C ARG A 116 -9.32 -7.15 -0.72
N THR A 117 -8.22 -7.89 -0.84
CA THR A 117 -7.07 -7.41 -1.61
C THR A 117 -7.29 -7.61 -3.11
N ARG A 118 -7.00 -6.59 -3.92
CA ARG A 118 -7.02 -6.63 -5.39
C ARG A 118 -5.61 -6.56 -5.93
N PHE A 119 -5.33 -7.32 -6.98
CA PHE A 119 -4.01 -7.38 -7.62
C PHE A 119 -4.11 -7.00 -9.08
N TYR A 120 -3.20 -6.15 -9.52
CA TYR A 120 -3.05 -5.67 -10.88
C TYR A 120 -1.62 -5.94 -11.35
N ILE A 121 -1.45 -6.23 -12.63
CA ILE A 121 -0.13 -6.49 -13.22
C ILE A 121 0.03 -5.72 -14.53
N GLY A 122 1.24 -5.24 -14.81
CA GLY A 122 1.56 -4.50 -16.03
C GLY A 122 3.06 -4.28 -16.18
N HIS A 123 3.46 -3.76 -17.34
CA HIS A 123 4.86 -3.34 -17.56
C HIS A 123 5.10 -1.91 -17.07
N THR A 124 4.03 -1.12 -16.97
CA THR A 124 4.02 0.29 -16.53
C THR A 124 2.78 0.54 -15.69
N VAL A 125 2.73 1.67 -14.98
CA VAL A 125 1.53 2.06 -14.22
C VAL A 125 0.31 2.18 -15.13
N SER A 126 0.46 2.78 -16.32
CA SER A 126 -0.64 2.97 -17.27
C SER A 126 -1.17 1.69 -17.91
N THR A 127 -0.43 0.57 -17.80
CA THR A 127 -0.81 -0.72 -18.40
C THR A 127 -1.26 -1.74 -17.36
N LEU A 128 -1.42 -1.31 -16.09
CA LEU A 128 -1.92 -2.14 -15.01
C LEU A 128 -3.33 -2.66 -15.34
N ARG A 129 -3.48 -3.98 -15.36
CA ARG A 129 -4.76 -4.66 -15.53
C ARG A 129 -5.01 -5.59 -14.35
N LEU A 130 -6.28 -5.78 -14.00
CA LEU A 130 -6.66 -6.71 -12.94
C LEU A 130 -6.11 -8.11 -13.26
N LEU A 131 -5.36 -8.67 -12.31
CA LEU A 131 -4.79 -10.01 -12.38
C LEU A 131 -5.61 -10.99 -11.54
N ALA A 132 -5.82 -10.64 -10.27
CA ALA A 132 -6.40 -11.55 -9.29
C ALA A 132 -7.13 -10.78 -8.19
N THR A 133 -7.96 -11.51 -7.44
CA THR A 133 -8.73 -10.98 -6.32
C THR A 133 -8.59 -11.92 -5.14
N GLY A 134 -8.21 -11.37 -3.99
CA GLY A 134 -8.14 -12.08 -2.73
C GLY A 134 -9.52 -12.38 -2.14
N PRO A 135 -9.59 -13.25 -1.13
CA PRO A 135 -10.84 -13.59 -0.47
C PRO A 135 -11.37 -12.40 0.35
N TRP A 136 -12.70 -12.38 0.55
CA TRP A 136 -13.34 -11.44 1.47
C TRP A 136 -12.82 -11.59 2.90
N GLY A 137 -12.69 -10.47 3.60
CA GLY A 137 -12.17 -10.40 4.96
C GLY A 137 -10.65 -10.47 5.04
N MET A 138 -9.92 -10.60 3.93
CA MET A 138 -8.46 -10.72 3.92
C MET A 138 -7.76 -9.49 3.32
N LYS A 139 -6.96 -8.83 4.15
CA LYS A 139 -5.97 -7.81 3.76
C LYS A 139 -4.55 -8.32 4.06
N ASP A 140 -3.54 -7.51 3.75
CA ASP A 140 -2.12 -7.83 3.97
C ASP A 140 -1.62 -9.09 3.24
N ILE A 141 -2.19 -9.40 2.08
CA ILE A 141 -1.63 -10.41 1.19
C ILE A 141 -0.44 -9.77 0.45
N ARG A 142 0.73 -10.42 0.48
CA ARG A 142 1.96 -9.93 -0.16
C ARG A 142 2.63 -11.04 -0.95
N LEU A 143 3.23 -10.68 -2.07
CA LEU A 143 3.86 -11.62 -3.00
C LEU A 143 5.33 -11.28 -3.15
N VAL A 144 6.16 -12.30 -3.33
CA VAL A 144 7.58 -12.15 -3.67
C VAL A 144 8.01 -13.25 -4.63
N SER A 145 8.80 -12.87 -5.64
CA SER A 145 9.44 -13.82 -6.56
C SER A 145 10.58 -14.56 -5.85
N LEU A 146 10.64 -15.88 -6.02
CA LEU A 146 11.73 -16.71 -5.54
C LEU A 146 12.77 -16.94 -6.64
N PRO A 147 14.04 -17.23 -6.29
CA PRO A 147 15.10 -17.46 -7.29
C PRO A 147 14.84 -18.61 -8.28
N ASP A 148 13.97 -19.55 -7.93
CA ASP A 148 13.59 -20.70 -8.75
C ASP A 148 12.35 -20.45 -9.63
N GLY A 149 11.90 -19.20 -9.74
CA GLY A 149 10.75 -18.80 -10.55
C GLY A 149 9.39 -19.06 -9.89
N ARG A 150 9.34 -19.60 -8.66
CA ARG A 150 8.09 -19.68 -7.90
C ARG A 150 7.73 -18.33 -7.31
N ILE A 151 6.44 -18.16 -6.99
CA ILE A 151 5.93 -16.99 -6.28
C ILE A 151 5.54 -17.42 -4.87
N LEU A 152 6.15 -16.80 -3.86
CA LEU A 152 5.76 -16.97 -2.47
C LEU A 152 4.63 -15.99 -2.13
N VAL A 153 3.55 -16.50 -1.54
CA VAL A 153 2.38 -15.71 -1.14
C VAL A 153 2.27 -15.71 0.38
N PHE A 154 2.46 -14.55 0.99
CA PHE A 154 2.15 -14.31 2.39
C PHE A 154 0.67 -13.96 2.52
N THR A 155 -0.03 -14.65 3.42
CA THR A 155 -1.44 -14.40 3.70
C THR A 155 -1.61 -14.00 5.17
N ARG A 156 -2.64 -13.20 5.44
CA ARG A 156 -3.04 -12.83 6.79
C ARG A 156 -4.53 -13.14 6.98
N PRO A 157 -4.91 -14.40 7.23
CA PRO A 157 -6.29 -14.72 7.54
C PRO A 157 -6.72 -14.01 8.83
N GLN A 158 -7.94 -13.48 8.83
CA GLN A 158 -8.56 -12.98 10.04
C GLN A 158 -9.15 -14.14 10.86
N GLY A 159 -9.09 -14.02 12.19
CA GLY A 159 -9.44 -15.09 13.12
C GLY A 159 -8.67 -14.96 14.43
N GLU A 160 -8.57 -16.05 15.21
CA GLU A 160 -7.99 -16.03 16.57
C GLU A 160 -6.59 -15.42 16.65
N VAL A 161 -5.74 -15.64 15.64
CA VAL A 161 -4.36 -15.13 15.62
C VAL A 161 -4.28 -13.70 15.06
N GLY A 162 -5.10 -13.36 14.06
CA GLY A 162 -5.01 -12.11 13.30
C GLY A 162 -5.90 -10.96 13.81
N GLY A 163 -6.86 -11.26 14.69
CA GLY A 163 -7.89 -10.32 15.14
C GLY A 163 -8.70 -9.73 13.98
N ARG A 164 -9.51 -8.71 14.26
CA ARG A 164 -10.26 -7.95 13.24
C ARG A 164 -9.39 -6.96 12.45
N GLY A 165 -8.14 -6.74 12.87
CA GLY A 165 -7.44 -5.50 12.61
C GLY A 165 -8.07 -4.37 13.43
N ARG A 166 -7.25 -3.46 13.95
CA ARG A 166 -7.72 -2.18 14.48
C ARG A 166 -7.49 -1.11 13.44
#